data_AF-A0A382L2Q3-F1
#
_entry.id   AF-A0A382L2Q3-F1
#
_cell.length_a   1.000
_cell.length_b   1.000
_cell.length_c   1.000
_cell.angle_alpha   90.00
_cell.angle_beta   90.00
_cell.angle_gamma   90.00
#
_symmetry.space_group_name_H-M   'P 1'
#
loop_
_entity.id
_entity.type
_entity.pdbx_description
1 polymer ?
#
loop_
_entity_poly.entity_id
_entity_poly.type
_entity_poly.pdbx_seq_one_letter_code
_entity_poly.pdbx_strand_id
1 'polypeptide(L)'
;DAPQVIGKQDEQGTLLFPSAGALDPNHIALTLSDRILERSTPKASSETAALSQLRDRVGKLRERIESAGKIEESLSRLPYFCAGCPHNSSTVVPEGSHAYAGIGCHYMAQWMDRSTAGFTQMGAEGANWVGESFFSKREHVFQNIGDGTYFHSGLLAIRSAIAANVNVTFKILFNDAVAMTGGQPMDGPLTVPRITQQVRAEGAGEVVVVTDDPNRYQGENRFASGVTVYDRKQLDQVQRRLRKISGVTVLVYEQTCAAEKRRRRKRGRFPDPPRRIFINEEVCEGCGDCGVKSNCVAVLPLETELGRKRMVDQSACNKDFSCANGLCPSFVSVMGGKPRKAKPISVGTLSFDELPEPELPQFEKNYNIVITGVGGTGVITIGALLGMASHIEKKGCGILDMIGLAQ
;
A
#
# COMPACT_ATOMS: atom_id res chain seq x y z
N ASP A 1 41.91 -28.52 18.54
CA ASP A 1 41.07 -28.42 17.33
C ASP A 1 39.90 -27.50 17.55
N ALA A 2 39.62 -26.64 16.57
CA ALA A 2 38.45 -25.75 16.63
C ALA A 2 37.17 -26.56 16.38
N PRO A 3 36.05 -26.25 17.08
CA PRO A 3 34.79 -26.94 16.84
C PRO A 3 34.29 -26.68 15.42
N GLN A 4 33.76 -27.73 14.78
CA GLN A 4 33.14 -27.61 13.46
C GLN A 4 31.85 -26.79 13.56
N VAL A 5 31.76 -25.70 12.80
CA VAL A 5 30.58 -24.84 12.72
C VAL A 5 29.76 -25.24 11.51
N ILE A 6 28.53 -25.70 11.74
CA ILE A 6 27.58 -26.13 10.70
C ILE A 6 26.43 -25.12 10.55
N GLY A 7 25.73 -25.14 9.41
CA GLY A 7 24.60 -24.25 9.17
C GLY A 7 24.01 -24.42 7.78
N LYS A 8 24.66 -23.88 6.75
CA LYS A 8 24.22 -24.09 5.36
C LYS A 8 24.29 -25.56 4.97
N GLN A 9 25.37 -26.23 5.38
CA GLN A 9 25.59 -27.65 5.20
C GLN A 9 25.82 -28.33 6.54
N ASP A 10 25.51 -29.62 6.61
CA ASP A 10 25.86 -30.50 7.73
C ASP A 10 27.31 -31.02 7.62
N GLU A 11 27.69 -31.92 8.52
CA GLU A 11 29.05 -32.48 8.55
C GLU A 11 29.37 -33.39 7.36
N GLN A 12 28.36 -33.81 6.61
CA GLN A 12 28.48 -34.64 5.40
C GLN A 12 28.44 -33.80 4.12
N GLY A 13 28.30 -32.47 4.23
CA GLY A 13 28.17 -31.56 3.08
C GLY A 13 26.76 -31.51 2.50
N THR A 14 25.77 -32.15 3.13
CA THR A 14 24.36 -32.10 2.73
C THR A 14 23.77 -30.75 3.11
N LEU A 15 22.88 -30.21 2.29
CA LEU A 15 22.17 -28.98 2.58
C LEU A 15 21.35 -29.13 3.87
N LEU A 16 21.64 -28.30 4.87
CA LEU A 16 20.97 -28.31 6.18
C LEU A 16 19.97 -27.15 6.30
N PHE A 17 20.38 -25.96 5.88
CA PHE A 17 19.51 -24.79 5.76
C PHE A 17 19.72 -24.12 4.40
N PRO A 18 18.66 -23.59 3.76
CA PRO A 18 18.78 -22.93 2.47
C PRO A 18 19.72 -21.72 2.56
N SER A 19 20.58 -21.56 1.56
CA SER A 19 21.58 -20.49 1.50
C SER A 19 21.03 -19.17 0.95
N ALA A 20 19.80 -19.19 0.41
CA ALA A 20 19.09 -18.06 -0.16
C ALA A 20 17.61 -18.13 0.25
N GLY A 21 16.96 -16.96 0.30
CA GLY A 21 15.57 -16.83 0.74
C GLY A 21 15.44 -16.70 2.27
N ALA A 22 14.20 -16.81 2.75
CA ALA A 22 13.90 -16.75 4.17
C ALA A 22 14.08 -18.13 4.84
N LEU A 23 14.60 -18.15 6.06
CA LEU A 23 14.62 -19.34 6.89
C LEU A 23 13.25 -19.52 7.56
N ASP A 24 12.58 -20.62 7.26
CA ASP A 24 11.30 -20.96 7.86
C ASP A 24 11.49 -21.44 9.31
N PRO A 25 10.80 -20.85 10.31
CA PRO A 25 10.92 -21.25 11.70
C PRO A 25 10.53 -22.71 11.99
N ASN A 26 9.56 -23.26 11.26
CA ASN A 26 9.18 -24.66 11.42
C ASN A 26 10.25 -25.58 10.86
N HIS A 27 10.84 -25.23 9.71
CA HIS A 27 12.00 -25.94 9.17
C HIS A 27 13.18 -25.91 10.14
N ILE A 28 13.51 -24.74 10.73
CA ILE A 28 14.54 -24.63 11.78
C ILE A 28 14.22 -25.54 12.97
N ALA A 29 12.98 -25.47 13.49
CA ALA A 29 12.58 -26.24 14.65
C ALA A 29 12.68 -27.75 14.39
N LEU A 30 12.20 -28.23 13.23
CA LEU A 30 12.28 -29.64 12.85
C LEU A 30 13.73 -30.09 12.69
N THR A 31 14.53 -29.36 11.91
CA THR A 31 15.94 -29.71 11.66
C THR A 31 16.76 -29.76 12.94
N LEU A 32 16.59 -28.79 13.85
CA LEU A 32 17.27 -28.83 15.15
C LEU A 32 16.76 -29.97 16.03
N SER A 33 15.45 -30.20 16.07
CA SER A 33 14.85 -31.25 16.89
C SER A 33 15.28 -32.64 16.45
N ASP A 34 15.28 -32.91 15.14
CA ASP A 34 15.70 -34.18 14.58
C ASP A 34 17.16 -34.48 14.94
N ARG A 35 18.04 -33.48 14.83
CA ARG A 35 19.45 -33.63 15.20
C ARG A 35 19.66 -33.84 16.70
N ILE A 36 18.90 -33.14 17.54
CA ILE A 36 18.91 -33.38 19.00
C ILE A 36 18.47 -34.83 19.27
N LEU A 37 17.39 -35.30 18.64
CA LEU A 37 16.86 -36.65 18.83
C LEU A 37 17.83 -37.74 18.33
N GLU A 38 18.53 -37.51 17.23
CA GLU A 38 19.51 -38.44 16.65
C GLU A 38 20.79 -38.54 17.48
N ARG A 39 21.25 -37.42 18.05
CA ARG A 39 22.56 -37.35 18.71
C ARG A 39 22.50 -37.49 20.23
N SER A 40 21.32 -37.34 20.82
CA SER A 40 21.16 -37.46 22.26
C SER A 40 21.07 -38.91 22.68
N THR A 41 21.97 -39.32 23.57
CA THR A 41 21.88 -40.59 24.32
C THR A 41 21.48 -40.27 25.76
N PRO A 42 20.21 -40.54 26.16
CA PRO A 42 19.75 -40.15 27.49
C PRO A 42 20.47 -40.98 28.55
N LYS A 43 21.00 -40.30 29.57
CA LYS A 43 21.70 -40.88 30.72
C LYS A 43 20.87 -40.80 32.00
N ALA A 44 19.86 -39.93 32.04
CA ALA A 44 18.93 -39.78 33.14
C ALA A 44 17.47 -39.95 32.70
N SER A 45 16.59 -40.32 33.63
CA SER A 45 15.15 -40.46 33.39
C SER A 45 14.48 -39.15 32.97
N SER A 46 14.98 -38.02 33.47
CA SER A 46 14.53 -36.67 33.07
C SER A 46 14.86 -36.36 31.60
N GLU A 47 16.02 -36.80 31.11
CA GLU A 47 16.42 -36.63 29.70
C GLU A 47 15.57 -37.51 28.78
N THR A 48 15.29 -38.75 29.19
CA THR A 48 14.37 -39.65 28.46
C THR A 48 12.99 -39.02 28.32
N ALA A 49 12.45 -38.43 29.40
CA ALA A 49 11.18 -37.74 29.39
C ALA A 49 11.21 -36.50 28.46
N ALA A 50 12.27 -35.70 28.50
CA ALA A 50 12.43 -34.53 27.63
C ALA A 50 12.51 -34.90 26.14
N LEU A 51 13.28 -35.94 25.78
CA LEU A 51 13.36 -36.43 24.39
C LEU A 51 12.04 -37.03 23.91
N SER A 52 11.29 -37.70 24.80
CA SER A 52 9.94 -38.19 24.49
C SER A 52 8.97 -37.04 24.20
N GLN A 53 8.98 -35.99 25.02
CA GLN A 53 8.18 -34.78 24.77
C GLN A 53 8.58 -34.08 23.47
N LEU A 54 9.89 -34.04 23.16
CA LEU A 54 10.38 -33.47 21.90
C LEU A 54 9.86 -34.26 20.69
N ARG A 55 9.88 -35.61 20.73
CA ARG A 55 9.30 -36.45 19.66
C ARG A 55 7.82 -36.17 19.45
N ASP A 56 7.03 -36.07 20.52
CA ASP A 56 5.61 -35.76 20.44
C ASP A 56 5.36 -34.38 19.81
N ARG A 57 6.15 -33.36 20.19
CA ARG A 57 6.07 -32.02 19.61
C ARG A 57 6.45 -32.00 18.13
N VAL A 58 7.50 -32.72 17.74
CA VAL A 58 7.93 -32.87 16.33
C VAL A 58 6.83 -33.55 15.51
N GLY A 59 6.24 -34.64 16.00
CA GLY A 59 5.13 -35.33 15.35
C GLY A 59 3.95 -34.39 15.09
N LYS A 60 3.50 -33.69 16.14
CA LYS A 60 2.43 -32.69 16.03
C LYS A 60 2.74 -31.55 15.07
N LEU A 61 4.00 -31.10 15.02
CA LEU A 61 4.42 -30.05 14.11
C LEU A 61 4.39 -30.52 12.65
N ARG A 62 4.86 -31.74 12.36
CA ARG A 62 4.80 -32.34 11.02
C ARG A 62 3.36 -32.51 10.55
N GLU A 63 2.48 -33.07 11.38
CA GLU A 63 1.05 -33.21 11.07
C GLU A 63 0.38 -31.85 10.76
N ARG A 64 0.74 -30.79 11.49
CA ARG A 64 0.25 -29.43 11.23
C ARG A 64 0.72 -28.89 9.89
N ILE A 65 1.99 -29.09 9.53
CA ILE A 65 2.53 -28.63 8.24
C ILE A 65 1.84 -29.36 7.08
N GLU A 66 1.67 -30.69 7.20
CA GLU A 66 0.99 -31.51 6.19
C GLU A 66 -0.50 -31.14 6.03
N SER A 67 -1.16 -30.75 7.11
CA SER A 67 -2.56 -30.30 7.08
C SER A 67 -2.74 -28.85 6.63
N ALA A 68 -1.77 -27.97 6.89
CA ALA A 68 -1.82 -26.56 6.48
C ALA A 68 -1.78 -26.37 4.95
N GLY A 69 -1.14 -27.29 4.21
CA GLY A 69 -1.11 -27.26 2.74
C GLY A 69 -2.46 -27.49 2.05
N LYS A 70 -3.55 -27.74 2.81
CA LYS A 70 -4.90 -28.01 2.29
C LYS A 70 -5.86 -26.81 2.35
N ILE A 71 -5.42 -25.67 2.89
CA ILE A 71 -6.26 -24.47 2.90
C ILE A 71 -6.04 -23.74 1.58
N GLU A 72 -6.91 -23.98 0.61
CA GLU A 72 -6.98 -23.13 -0.58
C GLU A 72 -7.39 -21.72 -0.15
N GLU A 73 -6.46 -20.76 -0.28
CA GLU A 73 -6.75 -19.34 -0.14
C GLU A 73 -7.76 -18.93 -1.23
N SER A 74 -9.05 -19.00 -0.90
CA SER A 74 -10.12 -18.85 -1.89
C SER A 74 -10.24 -17.45 -2.50
N LEU A 75 -9.59 -16.42 -1.95
CA LEU A 75 -9.61 -15.04 -2.46
C LEU A 75 -8.37 -14.25 -2.01
N SER A 76 -7.45 -14.01 -2.95
CA SER A 76 -6.36 -13.04 -2.75
C SER A 76 -6.92 -11.62 -2.83
N ARG A 77 -7.01 -10.92 -1.69
CA ARG A 77 -7.40 -9.50 -1.65
C ARG A 77 -6.19 -8.64 -1.98
N LEU A 78 -6.03 -8.31 -3.26
CA LEU A 78 -4.99 -7.41 -3.70
C LEU A 78 -5.21 -5.99 -3.16
N PRO A 79 -4.14 -5.31 -2.73
CA PRO A 79 -4.27 -3.99 -2.17
C PRO A 79 -4.58 -2.94 -3.26
N TYR A 80 -5.48 -2.00 -2.94
CA TYR A 80 -5.97 -0.96 -3.82
C TYR A 80 -5.80 0.45 -3.29
N PHE A 81 -5.91 1.44 -4.18
CA PHE A 81 -5.90 2.85 -3.82
C PHE A 81 -7.20 3.29 -3.12
N CYS A 82 -7.09 4.21 -2.17
CA CYS A 82 -8.24 4.81 -1.50
C CYS A 82 -9.21 5.47 -2.50
N ALA A 83 -10.49 5.62 -2.11
CA ALA A 83 -11.48 6.32 -2.93
C ALA A 83 -11.02 7.75 -3.26
N GLY A 84 -10.96 8.10 -4.55
CA GLY A 84 -10.49 9.41 -5.03
C GLY A 84 -8.99 9.65 -4.86
N CYS A 85 -8.18 8.59 -4.73
CA CYS A 85 -6.73 8.70 -4.65
C CYS A 85 -6.14 9.32 -5.94
N PRO A 86 -5.22 10.30 -5.84
CA PRO A 86 -4.56 10.89 -7.01
C PRO A 86 -3.77 9.87 -7.84
N HIS A 87 -3.26 8.81 -7.19
CA HIS A 87 -2.53 7.76 -7.88
C HIS A 87 -3.39 6.98 -8.88
N ASN A 88 -4.72 7.04 -8.79
CA ASN A 88 -5.57 6.44 -9.82
C ASN A 88 -5.34 7.03 -11.20
N SER A 89 -4.99 8.31 -11.30
CA SER A 89 -4.57 8.94 -12.55
C SER A 89 -3.06 9.03 -12.67
N SER A 90 -2.36 9.35 -11.57
CA SER A 90 -0.94 9.69 -11.63
C SER A 90 -0.04 8.52 -12.02
N THR A 91 -0.41 7.27 -11.77
CA THR A 91 0.43 6.11 -12.16
C THR A 91 0.09 5.54 -13.53
N VAL A 92 -0.92 6.06 -14.22
CA VAL A 92 -1.24 5.67 -15.60
C VAL A 92 -0.17 6.26 -16.52
N VAL A 93 0.36 5.43 -17.42
CA VAL A 93 1.34 5.83 -18.43
C VAL A 93 0.73 5.73 -19.84
N PRO A 94 1.29 6.46 -20.83
CA PRO A 94 0.82 6.36 -22.20
C PRO A 94 0.94 4.94 -22.76
N GLU A 95 0.08 4.62 -23.70
CA GLU A 95 0.14 3.34 -24.42
C GLU A 95 1.53 3.08 -25.03
N GLY A 96 1.99 1.84 -24.88
CA GLY A 96 3.33 1.39 -25.30
C GLY A 96 4.47 1.80 -24.36
N SER A 97 4.19 2.59 -23.33
CA SER A 97 5.19 2.95 -22.32
C SER A 97 5.23 1.93 -21.16
N HIS A 98 6.36 1.92 -20.46
CA HIS A 98 6.58 1.10 -19.28
C HIS A 98 6.89 1.99 -18.08
N ALA A 99 6.42 1.59 -16.90
CA ALA A 99 6.77 2.23 -15.65
C ALA A 99 7.41 1.27 -14.66
N TYR A 100 8.32 1.80 -13.85
CA TYR A 100 8.75 1.15 -12.62
C TYR A 100 8.05 1.78 -11.42
N ALA A 101 7.86 0.96 -10.39
CA ALA A 101 7.40 1.41 -9.09
C ALA A 101 8.59 1.81 -8.20
N GLY A 102 8.34 2.67 -7.22
CA GLY A 102 9.17 2.85 -6.04
C GLY A 102 8.44 2.35 -4.81
N ILE A 103 9.03 2.58 -3.63
CA ILE A 103 8.37 2.26 -2.37
C ILE A 103 7.49 3.45 -1.95
N GLY A 104 6.20 3.20 -1.80
CA GLY A 104 5.16 4.19 -1.48
C GLY A 104 3.81 3.77 -2.08
N CYS A 105 2.70 4.47 -1.82
CA CYS A 105 1.36 4.04 -2.25
C CYS A 105 1.32 3.57 -3.72
N HIS A 106 1.99 4.29 -4.61
CA HIS A 106 2.10 3.98 -6.03
C HIS A 106 2.71 2.60 -6.36
N TYR A 107 3.38 1.93 -5.43
CA TYR A 107 3.79 0.52 -5.52
C TYR A 107 2.62 -0.40 -5.90
N MET A 108 1.41 -0.09 -5.40
CA MET A 108 0.20 -0.84 -5.71
C MET A 108 -0.17 -0.85 -7.20
N ALA A 109 0.37 0.07 -8.00
CA ALA A 109 0.15 0.10 -9.45
C ALA A 109 0.64 -1.17 -10.17
N GLN A 110 1.57 -1.92 -9.56
CA GLN A 110 2.04 -3.21 -10.09
C GLN A 110 0.92 -4.26 -10.21
N TRP A 111 -0.15 -4.12 -9.43
CA TRP A 111 -1.28 -5.06 -9.40
C TRP A 111 -2.53 -4.56 -10.13
N MET A 112 -2.44 -3.45 -10.87
CA MET A 112 -3.61 -2.73 -11.42
C MET A 112 -3.64 -2.65 -12.95
N ASP A 113 -2.89 -3.52 -13.66
CA ASP A 113 -2.77 -3.50 -15.12
C ASP A 113 -2.43 -2.11 -15.69
N ARG A 114 -1.33 -1.52 -15.19
CA ARG A 114 -0.90 -0.15 -15.52
C ARG A 114 0.44 -0.08 -16.24
N SER A 115 0.82 -1.17 -16.92
CA SER A 115 2.16 -1.32 -17.52
C SER A 115 3.28 -0.90 -16.56
N THR A 116 3.08 -1.19 -15.27
CA THR A 116 4.02 -0.89 -14.19
C THR A 116 4.51 -2.20 -13.63
N ALA A 117 5.80 -2.49 -13.77
CA ALA A 117 6.38 -3.72 -13.22
C ALA A 117 7.83 -3.50 -12.87
N GLY A 118 8.27 -4.14 -11.78
CA GLY A 118 9.60 -3.96 -11.23
C GLY A 118 9.65 -2.76 -10.28
N PHE A 119 10.50 -2.89 -9.27
CA PHE A 119 10.70 -1.90 -8.25
C PHE A 119 12.12 -2.03 -7.68
N THR A 120 12.54 -1.01 -6.97
CA THR A 120 13.78 -1.01 -6.19
C THR A 120 13.47 -0.68 -4.74
N GLN A 121 14.46 -0.82 -3.87
CA GLN A 121 14.38 -0.30 -2.51
C GLN A 121 14.16 1.22 -2.51
N MET A 122 13.55 1.73 -1.42
CA MET A 122 13.31 3.16 -1.23
C MET A 122 14.60 3.97 -1.41
N GLY A 123 14.61 4.93 -2.33
CA GLY A 123 15.75 5.79 -2.63
C GLY A 123 16.62 5.32 -3.79
N ALA A 124 16.33 4.15 -4.37
CA ALA A 124 17.01 3.64 -5.56
C ALA A 124 16.08 3.60 -6.78
N GLU A 125 14.97 4.34 -6.76
CA GLU A 125 14.04 4.44 -7.88
C GLU A 125 14.79 4.80 -9.17
N GLY A 126 14.63 3.98 -10.21
CA GLY A 126 15.25 4.18 -11.53
C GLY A 126 16.63 3.52 -11.69
N ALA A 127 17.25 3.04 -10.62
CA ALA A 127 18.56 2.37 -10.70
C ALA A 127 18.52 1.07 -11.52
N ASN A 128 17.39 0.37 -11.49
CA ASN A 128 17.15 -0.79 -12.33
C ASN A 128 17.17 -0.42 -13.82
N TRP A 129 16.60 0.73 -14.21
CA TRP A 129 16.66 1.20 -15.60
C TRP A 129 18.08 1.54 -16.03
N VAL A 130 18.87 2.16 -15.14
CA VAL A 130 20.29 2.45 -15.42
C VAL A 130 21.06 1.18 -15.80
N GLY A 131 20.79 0.05 -15.16
CA GLY A 131 21.37 -1.24 -15.55
C GLY A 131 20.71 -1.86 -16.78
N GLU A 132 19.38 -1.85 -16.84
CA GLU A 132 18.60 -2.52 -17.90
C GLU A 132 18.75 -1.85 -19.26
N SER A 133 18.92 -0.53 -19.31
CA SER A 133 18.93 0.26 -20.55
C SER A 133 20.01 -0.19 -21.54
N PHE A 134 21.13 -0.73 -21.06
CA PHE A 134 22.22 -1.25 -21.90
C PHE A 134 21.84 -2.53 -22.68
N PHE A 135 20.82 -3.24 -22.21
CA PHE A 135 20.40 -4.54 -22.75
C PHE A 135 18.96 -4.50 -23.30
N SER A 136 18.31 -3.34 -23.27
CA SER A 136 16.93 -3.16 -23.68
C SER A 136 16.84 -2.47 -25.05
N LYS A 137 15.88 -2.89 -25.87
CA LYS A 137 15.49 -2.15 -27.09
C LYS A 137 14.51 -1.01 -26.81
N ARG A 138 14.04 -0.89 -25.56
CA ARG A 138 13.13 0.18 -25.15
C ARG A 138 13.91 1.49 -25.03
N GLU A 139 13.38 2.55 -25.61
CA GLU A 139 14.08 3.84 -25.63
C GLU A 139 13.85 4.68 -24.37
N HIS A 140 12.79 4.43 -23.61
CA HIS A 140 12.35 5.27 -22.49
C HIS A 140 11.47 4.50 -21.50
N VAL A 141 11.59 4.84 -20.22
CA VAL A 141 10.69 4.38 -19.14
C VAL A 141 10.23 5.54 -18.27
N PHE A 142 9.11 5.34 -17.57
CA PHE A 142 8.70 6.18 -16.47
C PHE A 142 9.14 5.58 -15.13
N GLN A 143 9.63 6.39 -14.20
CA GLN A 143 9.91 5.96 -12.83
C GLN A 143 8.97 6.69 -11.87
N ASN A 144 8.06 5.99 -11.22
CA ASN A 144 7.24 6.58 -10.17
C ASN A 144 8.08 6.72 -8.89
N ILE A 145 8.00 7.87 -8.24
CA ILE A 145 8.66 8.12 -6.95
C ILE A 145 7.73 8.96 -6.05
N GLY A 146 7.60 8.58 -4.79
CA GLY A 146 6.83 9.34 -3.81
C GLY A 146 7.62 10.58 -3.34
N ASP A 147 6.91 11.63 -2.94
CA ASP A 147 7.51 12.84 -2.36
C ASP A 147 8.33 12.57 -1.08
N GLY A 148 7.85 11.69 -0.19
CA GLY A 148 8.62 11.25 0.98
C GLY A 148 9.94 10.57 0.60
N THR A 149 9.91 9.68 -0.39
CA THR A 149 11.12 9.00 -0.88
C THR A 149 12.07 9.98 -1.58
N TYR A 150 11.52 10.86 -2.41
CA TYR A 150 12.29 11.91 -3.06
C TYR A 150 13.08 12.75 -2.04
N PHE A 151 12.43 13.18 -0.95
CA PHE A 151 13.07 13.97 0.09
C PHE A 151 14.12 13.18 0.88
N HIS A 152 13.81 11.93 1.23
CA HIS A 152 14.67 11.10 2.06
C HIS A 152 16.00 10.73 1.36
N SER A 153 15.92 10.21 0.13
CA SER A 153 17.10 9.71 -0.59
C SER A 153 16.96 9.67 -2.11
N GLY A 154 15.75 9.81 -2.64
CA GLY A 154 15.45 9.65 -4.06
C GLY A 154 16.08 10.69 -4.99
N LEU A 155 16.43 11.87 -4.49
CA LEU A 155 17.19 12.87 -5.27
C LEU A 155 18.52 12.29 -5.79
N LEU A 156 19.20 11.45 -5.00
CA LEU A 156 20.46 10.82 -5.41
C LEU A 156 20.25 9.82 -6.56
N ALA A 157 19.12 9.14 -6.61
CA ALA A 157 18.79 8.25 -7.71
C ALA A 157 18.56 9.02 -9.02
N ILE A 158 17.89 10.18 -8.95
CA ILE A 158 17.74 11.07 -10.12
C ILE A 158 19.11 11.57 -10.60
N ARG A 159 19.97 12.02 -9.69
CA ARG A 159 21.35 12.42 -10.02
C ARG A 159 22.13 11.28 -10.69
N SER A 160 22.02 10.07 -10.17
CA SER A 160 22.68 8.89 -10.76
C SER A 160 22.18 8.60 -12.17
N ALA A 161 20.87 8.68 -12.41
CA ALA A 161 20.29 8.51 -13.75
C ALA A 161 20.74 9.60 -14.74
N ILE A 162 20.88 10.85 -14.26
CA ILE A 162 21.43 11.96 -15.05
C ILE A 162 22.88 11.67 -15.43
N ALA A 163 23.71 11.26 -14.46
CA ALA A 163 25.11 10.91 -14.70
C ALA A 163 25.28 9.73 -15.67
N ALA A 164 24.36 8.77 -15.63
CA ALA A 164 24.32 7.63 -16.55
C ALA A 164 23.81 7.98 -17.95
N ASN A 165 23.27 9.20 -18.14
CA ASN A 165 22.69 9.68 -19.40
C ASN A 165 21.64 8.72 -20.00
N VAL A 166 20.77 8.16 -19.14
CA VAL A 166 19.69 7.28 -19.57
C VAL A 166 18.40 8.07 -19.83
N ASN A 167 17.59 7.57 -20.77
CA ASN A 167 16.30 8.17 -21.11
C ASN A 167 15.22 7.70 -20.12
N VAL A 168 14.86 8.56 -19.17
CA VAL A 168 13.83 8.25 -18.16
C VAL A 168 13.07 9.50 -17.76
N THR A 169 11.75 9.36 -17.58
CA THR A 169 10.94 10.40 -16.93
C THR A 169 10.65 10.00 -15.49
N PHE A 170 11.21 10.73 -14.53
CA PHE A 170 10.82 10.59 -13.14
C PHE A 170 9.49 11.28 -12.89
N LYS A 171 8.52 10.54 -12.37
CA LYS A 171 7.21 11.02 -11.95
C LYS A 171 7.23 11.19 -10.43
N ILE A 172 7.54 12.39 -9.96
CA ILE A 172 7.52 12.73 -8.54
C ILE A 172 6.06 12.97 -8.14
N LEU A 173 5.48 12.00 -7.44
CA LEU A 173 4.07 11.99 -7.05
C LEU A 173 3.92 12.69 -5.70
N PHE A 174 3.72 14.02 -5.75
CA PHE A 174 3.59 14.88 -4.58
C PHE A 174 2.17 14.87 -4.05
N ASN A 175 1.96 14.21 -2.92
CA ASN A 175 0.64 14.07 -2.29
C ASN A 175 0.57 14.70 -0.89
N ASP A 176 1.66 15.33 -0.43
CA ASP A 176 1.78 16.08 0.82
C ASP A 176 1.62 15.20 2.08
N ALA A 177 1.96 13.91 1.98
CA ALA A 177 1.95 12.97 3.11
C ALA A 177 2.80 11.70 2.86
N VAL A 178 3.47 11.18 3.88
CA VAL A 178 4.02 9.81 3.84
C VAL A 178 2.88 8.81 4.06
N ALA A 179 2.06 8.63 3.03
CA ALA A 179 0.71 8.09 3.17
C ALA A 179 0.67 6.58 3.47
N MET A 180 1.50 5.77 2.79
CA MET A 180 1.46 4.30 2.87
C MET A 180 1.72 3.77 4.29
N THR A 181 2.53 4.49 5.06
CA THR A 181 2.94 4.12 6.41
C THR A 181 2.01 4.68 7.49
N GLY A 182 0.88 5.31 7.12
CA GLY A 182 -0.11 5.86 8.06
C GLY A 182 -0.27 7.38 8.06
N GLY A 183 0.39 8.08 7.14
CA GLY A 183 0.27 9.53 6.98
C GLY A 183 1.10 10.30 8.00
N GLN A 184 2.35 9.88 8.18
CA GLN A 184 3.36 10.63 8.92
C GLN A 184 3.59 11.99 8.25
N PRO A 185 3.93 13.04 9.03
CA PRO A 185 4.48 14.25 8.44
C PRO A 185 5.76 13.90 7.66
N MET A 186 5.99 14.58 6.55
CA MET A 186 7.27 14.51 5.89
C MET A 186 8.29 15.30 6.72
N ASP A 187 9.50 14.75 6.91
CA ASP A 187 10.54 15.36 7.74
C ASP A 187 11.08 16.70 7.18
N GLY A 188 10.72 17.05 5.95
CA GLY A 188 11.27 18.16 5.19
C GLY A 188 10.28 19.26 4.81
N PRO A 189 10.71 20.54 4.74
CA PRO A 189 9.95 21.62 4.13
C PRO A 189 9.94 21.50 2.59
N LEU A 190 9.40 20.39 2.07
CA LEU A 190 9.31 20.13 0.64
C LEU A 190 8.10 20.84 0.04
N THR A 191 8.32 21.50 -1.09
CA THR A 191 7.25 22.11 -1.89
C THR A 191 7.50 21.82 -3.36
N VAL A 192 6.44 21.82 -4.17
CA VAL A 192 6.56 21.65 -5.63
C VAL A 192 7.60 22.62 -6.23
N PRO A 193 7.57 23.94 -5.94
CA PRO A 193 8.64 24.86 -6.35
C PRO A 193 10.06 24.37 -6.04
N ARG A 194 10.32 23.96 -4.79
CA ARG A 194 11.65 23.49 -4.38
C ARG A 194 12.07 22.23 -5.12
N ILE A 195 11.15 21.29 -5.34
CA ILE A 195 11.42 20.09 -6.15
C ILE A 195 11.89 20.52 -7.54
N THR A 196 11.15 21.41 -8.20
CA THR A 196 11.51 21.84 -9.57
C THR A 196 12.89 22.50 -9.62
N GLN A 197 13.24 23.31 -8.62
CA GLN A 197 14.55 23.96 -8.53
C GLN A 197 15.67 22.95 -8.33
N GLN A 198 15.48 22.00 -7.41
CA GLN A 198 16.45 20.94 -7.13
C GLN A 198 16.70 20.09 -8.38
N VAL A 199 15.65 19.52 -8.99
CA VAL A 199 15.85 18.64 -10.15
C VAL A 199 16.40 19.37 -11.37
N ARG A 200 16.08 20.66 -11.56
CA ARG A 200 16.71 21.47 -12.61
C ARG A 200 18.19 21.71 -12.31
N ALA A 201 18.55 21.99 -11.06
CA ALA A 201 19.94 22.16 -10.65
C ALA A 201 20.78 20.87 -10.80
N GLU A 202 20.16 19.69 -10.63
CA GLU A 202 20.80 18.40 -10.91
C GLU A 202 21.04 18.14 -12.41
N GLY A 203 20.37 18.90 -13.30
CA GLY A 203 20.53 18.77 -14.75
C GLY A 203 19.39 18.05 -15.48
N ALA A 204 18.19 17.96 -14.89
CA ALA A 204 17.03 17.42 -15.61
C ALA A 204 16.73 18.27 -16.87
N GLY A 205 16.68 17.61 -18.04
CA GLY A 205 16.54 18.27 -19.35
C GLY A 205 15.24 19.06 -19.49
N GLU A 206 14.14 18.49 -19.02
CA GLU A 206 12.87 19.21 -18.88
C GLU A 206 12.19 18.87 -17.55
N VAL A 207 11.54 19.88 -16.95
CA VAL A 207 10.76 19.73 -15.71
C VAL A 207 9.39 20.38 -15.90
N VAL A 208 8.34 19.63 -15.60
CA VAL A 208 6.95 20.10 -15.69
C VAL A 208 6.20 19.79 -14.39
N VAL A 209 5.13 20.56 -14.16
CA VAL A 209 4.21 20.34 -13.04
C VAL A 209 2.84 19.99 -13.61
N VAL A 210 2.20 18.97 -13.06
CA VAL A 210 0.82 18.58 -13.37
C VAL A 210 0.03 18.60 -12.06
N THR A 211 -1.10 19.30 -12.02
CA THR A 211 -1.90 19.46 -10.78
C THR A 211 -3.41 19.45 -11.04
N ASP A 212 -4.21 19.15 -10.01
CA ASP A 212 -5.67 19.29 -10.04
C ASP A 212 -6.15 20.74 -9.82
N ASP A 213 -5.23 21.66 -9.48
CA ASP A 213 -5.52 23.10 -9.32
C ASP A 213 -4.39 23.98 -9.90
N PRO A 214 -4.35 24.17 -11.25
CA PRO A 214 -3.33 25.01 -11.88
C PRO A 214 -3.38 26.48 -11.44
N ASN A 215 -4.57 26.98 -11.07
CA ASN A 215 -4.77 28.38 -10.68
C ASN A 215 -4.03 28.73 -9.40
N ARG A 216 -3.74 27.73 -8.54
CA ARG A 216 -2.91 27.88 -7.33
C ARG A 216 -1.54 28.50 -7.62
N TYR A 217 -1.04 28.37 -8.84
CA TYR A 217 0.28 28.84 -9.25
C TYR A 217 0.25 29.99 -10.27
N GLN A 218 -0.93 30.57 -10.53
CA GLN A 218 -1.06 31.80 -11.33
C GLN A 218 -0.62 33.00 -10.47
N GLY A 219 0.69 33.26 -10.41
CA GLY A 219 1.28 34.31 -9.56
C GLY A 219 2.81 34.32 -9.61
N GLU A 220 3.46 34.72 -8.50
CA GLU A 220 4.93 34.77 -8.39
C GLU A 220 5.58 33.45 -8.85
N ASN A 221 6.48 33.55 -9.84
CA ASN A 221 7.25 32.43 -10.40
C ASN A 221 8.19 31.85 -9.35
N ARG A 222 7.67 30.95 -8.51
CA ARG A 222 8.47 30.19 -7.53
C ARG A 222 9.14 28.96 -8.15
N PHE A 223 8.70 28.54 -9.34
CA PHE A 223 9.31 27.39 -10.02
C PHE A 223 10.68 27.72 -10.61
N ALA A 224 11.43 26.68 -10.93
CA ALA A 224 12.63 26.82 -11.73
C ALA A 224 12.32 27.37 -13.14
N SER A 225 13.31 27.98 -13.77
CA SER A 225 13.17 28.53 -15.13
C SER A 225 12.78 27.45 -16.15
N GLY A 226 11.77 27.77 -16.98
CA GLY A 226 11.24 26.90 -18.03
C GLY A 226 10.18 25.90 -17.59
N VAL A 227 9.79 25.87 -16.31
CA VAL A 227 8.75 24.97 -15.82
C VAL A 227 7.37 25.43 -16.29
N THR A 228 6.64 24.53 -16.93
CA THR A 228 5.23 24.73 -17.30
C THR A 228 4.31 23.95 -16.36
N VAL A 229 3.22 24.59 -15.95
CA VAL A 229 2.15 23.98 -15.14
C VAL A 229 1.01 23.56 -16.05
N TYR A 230 0.55 22.31 -15.90
CA TYR A 230 -0.55 21.73 -16.67
C TYR A 230 -1.67 21.25 -15.75
N ASP A 231 -2.90 21.26 -16.28
CA ASP A 231 -4.03 20.57 -15.64
C ASP A 231 -3.83 19.06 -15.72
N ARG A 232 -4.22 18.31 -14.69
CA ARG A 232 -4.15 16.85 -14.66
C ARG A 232 -4.82 16.15 -15.86
N LYS A 233 -5.79 16.78 -16.51
CA LYS A 233 -6.44 16.28 -17.74
C LYS A 233 -5.46 16.18 -18.92
N GLN A 234 -4.37 16.96 -18.89
CA GLN A 234 -3.34 16.97 -19.92
C GLN A 234 -2.21 15.96 -19.63
N LEU A 235 -2.32 15.15 -18.57
CA LEU A 235 -1.26 14.23 -18.13
C LEU A 235 -0.77 13.30 -19.25
N ASP A 236 -1.67 12.68 -20.03
CA ASP A 236 -1.28 11.78 -21.13
C ASP A 236 -0.48 12.51 -22.22
N GLN A 237 -0.97 13.67 -22.66
CA GLN A 237 -0.29 14.52 -23.66
C GLN A 237 1.12 14.92 -23.18
N VAL A 238 1.24 15.36 -21.93
CA VAL A 238 2.51 15.76 -21.32
C VAL A 238 3.46 14.57 -21.25
N GLN A 239 3.01 13.41 -20.78
CA GLN A 239 3.84 12.19 -20.71
C GLN A 239 4.32 11.74 -22.11
N ARG A 240 3.46 11.78 -23.13
CA ARG A 240 3.83 11.44 -24.52
C ARG A 240 4.88 12.39 -25.10
N ARG A 241 4.89 13.64 -24.67
CA ARG A 241 5.90 14.63 -25.06
C ARG A 241 7.23 14.36 -24.34
N LEU A 242 7.19 14.18 -23.02
CA LEU A 242 8.38 13.92 -22.20
C LEU A 242 9.11 12.63 -22.60
N ARG A 243 8.39 11.57 -22.95
CA ARG A 243 9.02 10.29 -23.35
C ARG A 243 9.87 10.36 -24.61
N LYS A 244 9.75 11.44 -25.41
CA LYS A 244 10.52 11.65 -26.64
C LYS A 244 11.80 12.47 -26.42
N ILE A 245 12.01 12.96 -25.20
CA ILE A 245 13.17 13.80 -24.86
C ILE A 245 14.29 12.88 -24.40
N SER A 246 15.46 13.01 -25.00
CA SER A 246 16.67 12.27 -24.58
C SER A 246 17.17 12.76 -23.22
N GLY A 247 17.71 11.84 -22.43
CA GLY A 247 18.15 12.07 -21.06
C GLY A 247 17.02 12.03 -20.05
N VAL A 248 17.29 12.62 -18.88
CA VAL A 248 16.36 12.59 -17.74
C VAL A 248 15.40 13.77 -17.80
N THR A 249 14.10 13.48 -17.71
CA THR A 249 13.03 14.47 -17.53
C THR A 249 12.29 14.25 -16.22
N VAL A 250 11.64 15.29 -15.69
CA VAL A 250 10.87 15.19 -14.45
C VAL A 250 9.47 15.74 -14.62
N LEU A 251 8.49 14.95 -14.20
CA LEU A 251 7.09 15.34 -14.07
C LEU A 251 6.75 15.34 -12.58
N VAL A 252 6.48 16.52 -12.01
CA VAL A 252 5.95 16.61 -10.65
C VAL A 252 4.43 16.57 -10.72
N TYR A 253 3.83 15.48 -10.26
CA TYR A 253 2.37 15.33 -10.19
C TYR A 253 1.91 15.73 -8.79
N GLU A 254 1.33 16.91 -8.65
CA GLU A 254 0.84 17.42 -7.37
C GLU A 254 -0.66 17.22 -7.23
N GLN A 255 -1.05 16.42 -6.23
CA GLN A 255 -2.43 16.35 -5.78
C GLN A 255 -2.50 15.73 -4.37
N THR A 256 -3.14 16.41 -3.42
CA THR A 256 -3.19 15.97 -2.02
C THR A 256 -3.78 14.56 -1.86
N CYS A 257 -3.16 13.74 -1.00
CA CYS A 257 -3.61 12.40 -0.64
C CYS A 257 -5.10 12.36 -0.22
N ALA A 258 -5.86 11.40 -0.73
CA ALA A 258 -7.30 11.30 -0.47
C ALA A 258 -7.64 11.02 1.00
N ALA A 259 -6.86 10.17 1.68
CA ALA A 259 -7.02 9.90 3.11
C ALA A 259 -6.77 11.16 3.94
N GLU A 260 -5.78 11.96 3.56
CA GLU A 260 -5.45 13.21 4.24
C GLU A 260 -6.49 14.31 3.92
N LYS A 261 -6.98 14.42 2.67
CA LYS A 261 -8.15 15.25 2.32
C LYS A 261 -9.33 14.95 3.25
N ARG A 262 -9.64 13.66 3.46
CA ARG A 262 -10.71 13.22 4.37
C ARG A 262 -10.44 13.65 5.82
N ARG A 263 -9.23 13.44 6.33
CA ARG A 263 -8.82 13.81 7.70
C ARG A 263 -8.91 15.33 7.92
N ARG A 264 -8.38 16.14 6.99
CA ARG A 264 -8.39 17.61 7.08
C ARG A 264 -9.80 18.19 6.95
N ARG A 265 -10.65 17.63 6.07
CA ARG A 265 -12.08 18.02 5.98
C ARG A 265 -12.85 17.78 7.27
N LYS A 266 -12.65 16.62 7.93
CA LYS A 266 -13.24 16.35 9.25
C LYS A 266 -12.81 17.37 10.32
N ARG A 267 -11.61 17.95 10.18
CA ARG A 267 -11.07 18.99 11.07
C ARG A 267 -11.34 20.43 10.60
N GLY A 268 -12.09 20.63 9.51
CA GLY A 268 -12.35 21.95 8.95
C GLY A 268 -11.14 22.66 8.33
N ARG A 269 -10.04 21.93 8.06
CA ARG A 269 -8.77 22.47 7.53
C ARG A 269 -8.56 22.23 6.03
N PHE A 270 -9.60 21.82 5.31
CA PHE A 270 -9.54 21.59 3.87
C PHE A 270 -10.92 21.83 3.24
N PRO A 271 -10.99 22.42 2.03
CA PRO A 271 -12.25 22.66 1.36
C PRO A 271 -13.07 21.37 1.17
N ASP A 272 -14.36 21.43 1.49
CA ASP A 272 -15.31 20.38 1.18
C ASP A 272 -16.22 20.82 0.02
N PRO A 273 -16.04 20.28 -1.20
CA PRO A 273 -16.86 20.68 -2.33
C PRO A 273 -18.36 20.45 -2.05
N PRO A 274 -19.24 21.41 -2.35
CA PRO A 274 -20.69 21.26 -2.10
C PRO A 274 -21.35 20.26 -3.06
N ARG A 275 -20.62 19.82 -4.08
CA ARG A 275 -21.07 18.85 -5.09
C ARG A 275 -20.94 17.42 -4.57
N ARG A 276 -21.98 16.62 -4.78
CA ARG A 276 -21.97 15.15 -4.66
C ARG A 276 -22.42 14.52 -5.96
N ILE A 277 -21.86 13.36 -6.27
CA ILE A 277 -22.21 12.58 -7.46
C ILE A 277 -22.89 11.29 -7.01
N PHE A 278 -24.00 10.97 -7.67
CA PHE A 278 -24.78 9.75 -7.54
C PHE A 278 -24.89 9.10 -8.92
N ILE A 279 -25.26 7.82 -8.93
CA ILE A 279 -25.61 7.09 -10.15
C ILE A 279 -27.09 6.74 -10.03
N ASN A 280 -27.91 7.14 -11.00
CA ASN A 280 -29.30 6.71 -11.10
C ASN A 280 -29.33 5.26 -11.59
N GLU A 281 -29.76 4.35 -10.73
CA GLU A 281 -29.82 2.91 -11.01
C GLU A 281 -30.79 2.54 -12.15
N GLU A 282 -31.86 3.32 -12.34
CA GLU A 282 -32.85 3.12 -13.40
C GLU A 282 -32.27 3.41 -14.79
N VAL A 283 -31.29 4.32 -14.87
CA VAL A 283 -30.59 4.70 -16.12
C VAL A 283 -29.29 3.90 -16.30
N CYS A 284 -28.75 3.34 -15.21
CA CYS A 284 -27.48 2.62 -15.26
C CYS A 284 -27.62 1.31 -16.05
N GLU A 285 -26.69 1.07 -16.97
CA GLU A 285 -26.61 -0.20 -17.71
C GLU A 285 -25.57 -1.16 -17.13
N GLY A 286 -24.85 -0.77 -16.07
CA GLY A 286 -23.82 -1.61 -15.45
C GLY A 286 -22.51 -1.73 -16.25
N CYS A 287 -22.32 -0.94 -17.32
CA CYS A 287 -21.18 -1.03 -18.25
C CYS A 287 -19.78 -0.92 -17.61
N GLY A 288 -19.67 -0.29 -16.44
CA GLY A 288 -18.41 -0.20 -15.69
C GLY A 288 -17.43 0.89 -16.12
N ASP A 289 -17.76 1.74 -17.11
CA ASP A 289 -16.87 2.83 -17.58
C ASP A 289 -16.46 3.77 -16.44
N CYS A 290 -17.36 4.08 -15.51
CA CYS A 290 -17.05 4.85 -14.30
C CYS A 290 -15.93 4.22 -13.45
N GLY A 291 -15.89 2.89 -13.38
CA GLY A 291 -14.83 2.11 -12.73
C GLY A 291 -13.53 2.15 -13.52
N VAL A 292 -13.59 1.98 -14.85
CA VAL A 292 -12.41 2.07 -15.73
C VAL A 292 -11.75 3.44 -15.66
N LYS A 293 -12.53 4.53 -15.67
CA LYS A 293 -12.00 5.90 -15.65
C LYS A 293 -11.43 6.33 -14.30
N SER A 294 -12.02 5.87 -13.21
CA SER A 294 -11.66 6.35 -11.87
C SER A 294 -10.84 5.37 -11.06
N ASN A 295 -10.99 4.10 -11.35
CA ASN A 295 -10.45 3.00 -10.57
C ASN A 295 -10.75 3.14 -9.06
N CYS A 296 -11.94 3.64 -8.75
CA CYS A 296 -12.31 4.13 -7.43
C CYS A 296 -13.11 3.08 -6.65
N VAL A 297 -12.61 2.71 -5.46
CA VAL A 297 -13.27 1.75 -4.55
C VAL A 297 -14.62 2.23 -3.98
N ALA A 298 -14.96 3.52 -4.13
CA ALA A 298 -16.28 4.03 -3.77
C ALA A 298 -17.36 3.80 -4.86
N VAL A 299 -16.99 3.27 -6.03
CA VAL A 299 -17.94 2.83 -7.05
C VAL A 299 -18.24 1.36 -6.80
N LEU A 300 -19.39 1.08 -6.21
CA LEU A 300 -19.80 -0.26 -5.80
C LEU A 300 -20.75 -0.89 -6.82
N PRO A 301 -20.78 -2.23 -6.95
CA PRO A 301 -21.88 -2.91 -7.60
C PRO A 301 -23.17 -2.69 -6.80
N LEU A 302 -24.30 -2.61 -7.50
CA LEU A 302 -25.63 -2.59 -6.93
C LEU A 302 -26.47 -3.65 -7.64
N GLU A 303 -26.93 -4.67 -6.93
CA GLU A 303 -27.84 -5.66 -7.51
C GLU A 303 -29.26 -5.08 -7.56
N THR A 304 -29.88 -5.16 -8.73
CA THR A 304 -31.26 -4.70 -8.96
C THR A 304 -32.03 -5.75 -9.74
N GLU A 305 -33.35 -5.63 -9.79
CA GLU A 305 -34.20 -6.52 -10.61
C GLU A 305 -33.85 -6.46 -12.10
N LEU A 306 -33.28 -5.34 -12.57
CA LEU A 306 -32.83 -5.12 -13.95
C LEU A 306 -31.35 -5.49 -14.16
N GLY A 307 -30.80 -6.32 -13.28
CA GLY A 307 -29.40 -6.78 -13.30
C GLY A 307 -28.44 -5.91 -12.50
N ARG A 308 -27.15 -6.24 -12.58
CA ARG A 308 -26.08 -5.54 -11.83
C ARG A 308 -25.86 -4.12 -12.37
N LYS A 309 -26.07 -3.14 -11.49
CA LYS A 309 -25.84 -1.70 -11.71
C LYS A 309 -24.62 -1.22 -10.92
N ARG A 310 -24.43 0.10 -10.90
CA ARG A 310 -23.37 0.76 -10.11
C ARG A 310 -23.98 1.81 -9.19
N MET A 311 -23.34 2.02 -8.05
CA MET A 311 -23.67 3.11 -7.14
C MET A 311 -22.40 3.78 -6.61
N VAL A 312 -22.52 5.02 -6.14
CA VAL A 312 -21.43 5.72 -5.45
C VAL A 312 -21.70 5.68 -3.95
N ASP A 313 -20.82 5.01 -3.20
CA ASP A 313 -20.84 5.04 -1.74
C ASP A 313 -20.51 6.45 -1.23
N GLN A 314 -21.55 7.12 -0.72
CA GLN A 314 -21.44 8.49 -0.21
C GLN A 314 -20.62 8.62 1.08
N SER A 315 -20.41 7.51 1.79
CA SER A 315 -19.63 7.45 3.04
C SER A 315 -18.12 7.33 2.79
N ALA A 316 -17.75 6.67 1.67
CA ALA A 316 -16.37 6.49 1.22
C ALA A 316 -15.92 7.57 0.23
N CYS A 317 -16.83 8.14 -0.57
CA CYS A 317 -16.48 9.08 -1.63
C CYS A 317 -15.75 10.33 -1.12
N ASN A 318 -14.54 10.56 -1.65
CA ASN A 318 -13.69 11.73 -1.34
C ASN A 318 -13.85 12.89 -2.34
N LYS A 319 -14.88 12.88 -3.20
CA LYS A 319 -15.23 14.00 -4.10
C LYS A 319 -14.10 14.41 -5.08
N ASP A 320 -13.40 13.43 -5.63
CA ASP A 320 -12.41 13.62 -6.71
C ASP A 320 -13.06 13.71 -8.11
N PHE A 321 -14.27 13.17 -8.23
CA PHE A 321 -15.14 13.22 -9.41
C PHE A 321 -14.59 12.59 -10.70
N SER A 322 -13.42 11.94 -10.69
CA SER A 322 -12.87 11.29 -11.89
C SER A 322 -13.77 10.18 -12.47
N CYS A 323 -14.69 9.61 -11.67
CA CYS A 323 -15.69 8.65 -12.16
C CYS A 323 -16.66 9.27 -13.18
N ALA A 324 -16.91 10.58 -13.08
CA ALA A 324 -17.78 11.32 -13.99
C ALA A 324 -17.07 11.77 -15.27
N ASN A 325 -15.79 11.42 -15.46
CA ASN A 325 -15.11 11.58 -16.75
C ASN A 325 -15.53 10.48 -17.75
N GLY A 326 -16.27 9.47 -17.30
CA GLY A 326 -16.87 8.46 -18.18
C GLY A 326 -18.05 9.00 -18.97
N LEU A 327 -18.36 8.34 -20.08
CA LEU A 327 -19.50 8.64 -20.92
C LEU A 327 -20.73 7.89 -20.38
N CYS A 328 -21.29 8.39 -19.29
CA CYS A 328 -22.39 7.71 -18.60
C CYS A 328 -23.58 8.66 -18.34
N PRO A 329 -24.76 8.41 -18.93
CA PRO A 329 -25.94 9.26 -18.75
C PRO A 329 -26.57 9.14 -17.36
N SER A 330 -26.18 8.12 -16.57
CA SER A 330 -26.75 7.86 -15.24
C SER A 330 -26.22 8.77 -14.13
N PHE A 331 -25.19 9.58 -14.37
CA PHE A 331 -24.62 10.42 -13.32
C PHE A 331 -25.52 11.60 -12.96
N VAL A 332 -25.85 11.70 -11.67
CA VAL A 332 -26.62 12.81 -11.10
C VAL A 332 -25.72 13.62 -10.16
N SER A 333 -25.64 14.93 -10.38
CA SER A 333 -24.91 15.86 -9.49
C SER A 333 -25.87 16.60 -8.58
N VAL A 334 -25.67 16.49 -7.27
CA VAL A 334 -26.44 17.22 -6.26
C VAL A 334 -25.56 18.31 -5.66
N MET A 335 -26.02 19.56 -5.71
CA MET A 335 -25.32 20.73 -5.18
C MET A 335 -25.90 21.12 -3.82
N GLY A 336 -25.06 21.26 -2.80
CA GLY A 336 -25.46 21.72 -1.45
C GLY A 336 -26.23 20.69 -0.60
N GLY A 337 -26.71 19.61 -1.20
CA GLY A 337 -27.41 18.52 -0.51
C GLY A 337 -26.50 17.70 0.42
N LYS A 338 -27.08 17.20 1.52
CA LYS A 338 -26.41 16.32 2.48
C LYS A 338 -27.18 15.00 2.58
N PRO A 339 -26.50 13.84 2.57
CA PRO A 339 -27.16 12.56 2.86
C PRO A 339 -27.85 12.62 4.23
N ARG A 340 -29.07 12.09 4.30
CA ARG A 340 -29.79 11.96 5.56
C ARG A 340 -28.96 11.10 6.51
N LYS A 341 -28.62 11.62 7.68
CA LYS A 341 -28.00 10.82 8.74
C LYS A 341 -29.08 9.98 9.42
N ALA A 342 -28.80 8.70 9.65
CA ALA A 342 -29.62 7.91 10.56
C ALA A 342 -29.63 8.61 11.93
N LYS A 343 -30.80 8.72 12.56
CA LYS A 343 -30.85 9.17 13.95
C LYS A 343 -30.14 8.10 14.78
N PRO A 344 -29.13 8.45 15.60
CA PRO A 344 -28.59 7.49 16.54
C PRO A 344 -29.74 6.95 17.39
N ILE A 345 -29.82 5.64 17.54
CA ILE A 345 -30.72 5.02 18.51
C ILE A 345 -30.30 5.61 19.86
N SER A 346 -31.20 6.36 20.52
CA SER A 346 -30.88 6.91 21.82
C SER A 346 -30.68 5.74 22.78
N VAL A 347 -29.45 5.59 23.27
CA VAL A 347 -29.09 4.59 24.28
C VAL A 347 -29.85 4.83 25.61
N GLY A 348 -30.58 5.96 25.74
CA GLY A 348 -31.37 6.31 26.92
C GLY A 348 -32.52 5.37 27.29
N THR A 349 -32.78 4.32 26.49
CA THR A 349 -33.72 3.23 26.84
C THR A 349 -33.04 1.86 27.03
N LEU A 350 -31.72 1.78 26.85
CA LEU A 350 -30.97 0.57 27.19
C LEU A 350 -30.47 0.73 28.62
N SER A 351 -31.14 0.05 29.56
CA SER A 351 -30.62 -0.12 30.92
C SER A 351 -29.40 -1.02 30.84
N PHE A 352 -28.21 -0.46 31.03
CA PHE A 352 -26.99 -1.27 31.13
C PHE A 352 -27.00 -2.12 32.42
N ASP A 353 -27.81 -1.74 33.41
CA ASP A 353 -27.99 -2.49 34.67
C ASP A 353 -28.71 -3.83 34.46
N GLU A 354 -29.42 -4.00 33.34
CA GLU A 354 -30.13 -5.25 32.99
C GLU A 354 -29.29 -6.18 32.11
N LEU A 355 -28.09 -5.77 31.69
CA LEU A 355 -27.22 -6.65 30.91
C LEU A 355 -26.60 -7.69 31.84
N PRO A 356 -26.75 -8.99 31.54
CA PRO A 356 -26.09 -10.02 32.34
C PRO A 356 -24.57 -9.85 32.24
N GLU A 357 -23.89 -10.11 33.35
CA GLU A 357 -22.43 -10.27 33.35
C GLU A 357 -22.06 -11.35 32.32
N PRO A 358 -21.10 -11.09 31.41
CA PRO A 358 -20.70 -12.07 30.42
C PRO A 358 -20.10 -13.30 31.12
N GLU A 359 -20.59 -14.48 30.76
CA GLU A 359 -19.98 -15.72 31.23
C GLU A 359 -18.56 -15.83 30.66
N LEU A 360 -17.58 -15.75 31.55
CA LEU A 360 -16.17 -15.84 31.18
C LEU A 360 -15.81 -17.32 30.95
N PRO A 361 -15.27 -17.69 29.78
CA PRO A 361 -14.84 -19.06 29.54
C PRO A 361 -13.67 -19.43 30.47
N GLN A 362 -13.73 -20.64 31.06
CA GLN A 362 -12.57 -21.21 31.74
C GLN A 362 -11.56 -21.71 30.70
N PHE A 363 -10.33 -21.22 30.77
CA PHE A 363 -9.27 -21.57 29.83
C PHE A 363 -8.38 -22.68 30.42
N GLU A 364 -8.58 -23.93 30.00
CA GLU A 364 -7.65 -25.04 30.31
C GLU A 364 -6.47 -25.13 29.31
N LYS A 365 -6.58 -24.44 28.17
CA LYS A 365 -5.60 -24.43 27.06
C LYS A 365 -5.45 -23.02 26.47
N ASN A 366 -4.72 -22.91 25.37
CA ASN A 366 -4.55 -21.65 24.63
C ASN A 366 -5.86 -21.20 23.99
N TYR A 367 -6.16 -19.91 24.09
CA TYR A 367 -7.26 -19.25 23.38
C TYR A 367 -6.69 -18.29 22.34
N ASN A 368 -7.09 -18.45 21.08
CA ASN A 368 -6.58 -17.64 19.97
C ASN A 368 -7.63 -16.61 19.56
N ILE A 369 -7.21 -15.34 19.47
CA ILE A 369 -8.07 -14.23 19.05
C ILE A 369 -7.50 -13.70 17.73
N VAL A 370 -8.34 -13.58 16.71
CA VAL A 370 -7.99 -12.94 15.44
C VAL A 370 -8.71 -11.58 15.38
N ILE A 371 -7.94 -10.51 15.38
CA ILE A 371 -8.47 -9.14 15.30
C ILE A 371 -8.25 -8.66 13.87
N THR A 372 -9.34 -8.37 13.16
CA THR A 372 -9.29 -7.86 11.79
C THR A 372 -9.80 -6.42 11.74
N GLY A 373 -9.20 -5.60 10.88
CA GLY A 373 -9.59 -4.20 10.74
C GLY A 373 -8.81 -3.47 9.66
N VAL A 374 -9.35 -2.33 9.22
CA VAL A 374 -8.72 -1.45 8.21
C VAL A 374 -8.05 -0.28 8.92
N GLY A 375 -6.74 -0.14 8.74
CA GLY A 375 -5.89 0.84 9.43
C GLY A 375 -5.20 0.25 10.66
N GLY A 376 -3.88 0.03 10.57
CA GLY A 376 -3.11 -0.75 11.55
C GLY A 376 -3.19 -0.27 12.99
N THR A 377 -3.33 1.04 13.24
CA THR A 377 -3.32 1.60 14.60
C THR A 377 -4.45 1.06 15.49
N GLY A 378 -5.66 0.90 14.94
CA GLY A 378 -6.81 0.42 15.72
C GLY A 378 -6.65 -1.04 16.15
N VAL A 379 -6.28 -1.90 15.20
CA VAL A 379 -6.08 -3.34 15.43
C VAL A 379 -4.93 -3.57 16.43
N ILE A 380 -3.80 -2.90 16.23
CA ILE A 380 -2.64 -2.99 17.13
C ILE A 380 -3.00 -2.50 18.54
N THR A 381 -3.80 -1.43 18.65
CA THR A 381 -4.25 -0.91 19.95
C THR A 381 -5.10 -1.94 20.68
N ILE A 382 -6.04 -2.61 20.01
CA ILE A 382 -6.87 -3.66 20.64
C ILE A 382 -5.97 -4.83 21.07
N GLY A 383 -5.03 -5.26 20.22
CA GLY A 383 -4.05 -6.30 20.58
C GLY A 383 -3.25 -5.94 21.83
N ALA A 384 -2.72 -4.72 21.91
CA ALA A 384 -1.98 -4.22 23.07
C ALA A 384 -2.86 -4.16 24.34
N LEU A 385 -4.12 -3.73 24.21
CA LEU A 385 -5.08 -3.71 25.33
C LEU A 385 -5.36 -5.12 25.86
N LEU A 386 -5.57 -6.10 24.97
CA LEU A 386 -5.77 -7.50 25.37
C LEU A 386 -4.52 -8.09 26.02
N GLY A 387 -3.34 -7.74 25.50
CA GLY A 387 -2.06 -8.11 26.11
C GLY A 387 -1.91 -7.58 27.53
N MET A 388 -2.22 -6.30 27.73
CA MET A 388 -2.17 -5.68 29.06
C MET A 388 -3.21 -6.29 30.00
N ALA A 389 -4.44 -6.54 29.53
CA ALA A 389 -5.47 -7.20 30.33
C ALA A 389 -5.01 -8.61 30.78
N SER A 390 -4.43 -9.38 29.86
CA SER A 390 -3.87 -10.71 30.14
C SER A 390 -2.75 -10.63 31.18
N HIS A 391 -1.88 -9.62 31.06
CA HIS A 391 -0.82 -9.38 32.03
C HIS A 391 -1.36 -9.05 33.43
N ILE A 392 -2.38 -8.18 33.54
CA ILE A 392 -3.04 -7.82 34.80
C ILE A 392 -3.65 -9.06 35.47
N GLU A 393 -4.23 -9.97 34.68
CA GLU A 393 -4.77 -11.24 35.15
C GLU A 393 -3.71 -12.34 35.38
N LYS A 394 -2.42 -12.01 35.21
CA LYS A 394 -1.29 -12.95 35.35
C LYS A 394 -1.35 -14.14 34.38
N LYS A 395 -1.96 -13.94 33.20
CA LYS A 395 -2.04 -14.92 32.11
C LYS A 395 -0.88 -14.74 31.13
N GLY A 396 -0.49 -15.83 30.46
CA GLY A 396 0.45 -15.78 29.35
C GLY A 396 -0.22 -15.24 28.09
N CYS A 397 0.46 -14.37 27.33
CA CYS A 397 -0.04 -13.80 26.09
C CYS A 397 1.03 -13.84 25.00
N GLY A 398 0.63 -14.20 23.77
CA GLY A 398 1.42 -14.04 22.57
C GLY A 398 0.65 -13.19 21.57
N ILE A 399 1.22 -12.06 21.16
CA ILE A 399 0.64 -11.14 20.19
C ILE A 399 1.47 -11.21 18.92
N LEU A 400 0.81 -11.44 17.79
CA LEU A 400 1.40 -11.38 16.47
C LEU A 400 0.69 -10.29 15.67
N ASP A 401 1.36 -9.16 15.48
CA ASP A 401 0.85 -8.07 14.67
C ASP A 401 1.25 -8.28 13.21
N MET A 402 0.25 -8.49 12.35
CA MET A 402 0.45 -8.51 10.90
C MET A 402 0.02 -7.17 10.32
N ILE A 403 1.00 -6.29 10.07
CA ILE A 403 0.73 -4.98 9.48
C ILE A 403 0.74 -5.10 7.95
N GLY A 404 -0.43 -4.96 7.35
CA GLY A 404 -0.57 -4.82 5.89
C GLY A 404 -0.34 -3.37 5.43
N LEU A 405 -0.47 -3.16 4.12
CA LEU A 405 -0.52 -1.81 3.54
C LEU A 405 -1.68 -1.02 4.14
N ALA A 406 -1.48 0.26 4.48
CA ALA A 406 -2.57 1.13 4.90
C ALA A 406 -3.53 1.35 3.71
N GLN A 407 -4.77 0.84 3.82
CA GLN A 407 -5.81 0.96 2.79
C GLN A 407 -6.92 1.92 3.20
#